data_AF-W8NU17-F1
#
_entry.id   AF-W8NU17-F1
#
_cell.length_a   1.000
_cell.length_b   1.000
_cell.length_c   1.000
_cell.angle_alpha   90.00
_cell.angle_beta   90.00
_cell.angle_gamma   90.00
#
_symmetry.space_group_name_H-M   'P 1'
#
loop_
_entity.id
_entity.type
_entity.pdbx_description
1 polymer ?
#
loop_
_entity_poly.entity_id
_entity_poly.type
_entity_poly.pdbx_seq_one_letter_code
_entity_poly.pdbx_strand_id
1 'polypeptide(L)' 'MNPLSFLRFFLRLPSLAFKIAGLVRITNRARRSFKRILRAEGLPEDVVDELGEHFSPQLPSLFKR' A
#
# COMPACT_ATOMS: atom_id res chain seq x y z
N MET A 1 15.49 -23.08 23.06
CA MET A 1 15.08 -22.41 21.79
C MET A 1 15.71 -23.14 20.63
N ASN A 2 14.94 -23.71 19.71
CA ASN A 2 15.50 -24.44 18.56
C ASN A 2 16.03 -23.45 17.51
N PRO A 3 17.36 -23.38 17.26
CA PRO A 3 17.96 -22.41 16.34
C PRO A 3 17.43 -22.56 14.90
N LEU A 4 17.04 -23.77 14.53
CA LEU A 4 16.40 -24.10 13.26
C LEU A 4 15.04 -23.41 13.05
N SER A 5 14.31 -23.09 14.14
CA SER A 5 13.02 -22.40 14.06
C SER A 5 13.21 -20.91 13.75
N PHE A 6 14.27 -20.30 14.28
CA PHE A 6 14.63 -18.91 14.04
C PHE A 6 15.04 -18.71 12.57
N LEU A 7 15.93 -19.56 12.05
CA LEU A 7 16.35 -19.54 10.64
C LEU A 7 15.17 -19.68 9.67
N ARG A 8 14.21 -20.56 9.95
CA ARG A 8 12.99 -20.71 9.12
C ARG A 8 12.10 -19.47 9.15
N PHE A 9 12.06 -18.74 10.25
CA PHE A 9 11.33 -17.47 10.35
C PHE A 9 11.96 -16.39 9.46
N PHE A 10 13.29 -16.24 9.52
CA PHE A 10 14.02 -15.27 8.70
C PHE A 10 13.90 -15.54 7.20
N LEU A 11 13.84 -16.81 6.78
CA LEU A 11 13.61 -17.16 5.37
C LEU A 11 12.19 -16.84 4.87
N ARG A 12 11.20 -16.71 5.76
CA ARG A 12 9.82 -16.34 5.41
C ARG A 12 9.60 -14.84 5.36
N LEU A 13 10.41 -14.04 6.04
CA LEU A 13 10.30 -12.57 6.06
C LEU A 13 10.40 -11.94 4.66
N PRO A 14 11.35 -12.32 3.78
CA PRO A 14 11.41 -11.80 2.42
C PRO A 14 10.13 -12.09 1.64
N SER A 15 9.60 -13.32 1.73
CA SER A 15 8.36 -13.69 1.04
C SER A 15 7.17 -12.84 1.49
N LEU A 16 7.06 -12.56 2.79
CA LEU A 16 6.02 -11.69 3.33
C LEU A 16 6.20 -10.25 2.86
N ALA A 17 7.43 -9.74 2.88
CA ALA A 17 7.75 -8.40 2.39
C ALA A 17 7.42 -8.23 0.90
N PHE A 18 7.73 -9.22 0.06
CA PHE A 18 7.37 -9.20 -1.37
C PHE A 18 5.85 -9.19 -1.58
N LYS A 19 5.09 -9.93 -0.78
CA LYS A 19 3.61 -9.90 -0.82
C LYS A 19 3.07 -8.52 -0.45
N ILE A 20 3.57 -7.92 0.63
CA ILE A 20 3.19 -6.56 1.06
C ILE A 20 3.57 -5.53 -0.02
N ALA A 21 4.77 -5.61 -0.58
CA ALA A 21 5.21 -4.72 -1.66
C ALA A 21 4.32 -4.84 -2.91
N GLY A 22 3.87 -6.05 -3.23
CA GLY A 22 2.89 -6.30 -4.29
C GLY A 22 1.55 -5.59 -4.03
N LEU A 23 1.02 -5.69 -2.81
CA LEU A 23 -0.22 -4.99 -2.42
C LEU A 23 -0.05 -3.47 -2.51
N VAL A 24 1.05 -2.93 -1.96
CA VAL A 24 1.37 -1.50 -2.05
C VAL A 24 1.45 -1.04 -3.51
N ARG A 25 2.06 -1.83 -4.38
CA ARG A 25 2.16 -1.51 -5.81
C ARG A 25 0.79 -1.46 -6.49
N ILE A 26 -0.09 -2.42 -6.20
CA ILE A 26 -1.46 -2.45 -6.73
C ILE A 26 -2.24 -1.23 -6.24
N THR A 27 -2.16 -0.91 -4.94
CA THR A 27 -2.90 0.23 -4.40
C THR A 27 -2.37 1.56 -4.91
N ASN A 28 -1.05 1.71 -5.05
CA ASN A 28 -0.46 2.91 -5.67
C ASN A 28 -0.89 3.06 -7.14
N ARG A 29 -1.02 1.94 -7.88
CA ARG A 29 -1.53 1.97 -9.24
C ARG A 29 -3.00 2.39 -9.27
N ALA A 30 -3.83 1.88 -8.35
CA ALA A 30 -5.23 2.28 -8.22
C ALA A 30 -5.35 3.78 -7.87
N ARG A 31 -4.56 4.28 -6.91
CA ARG A 31 -4.51 5.70 -6.51
C ARG A 31 -4.16 6.61 -7.69
N ARG A 32 -3.16 6.22 -8.49
CA ARG A 32 -2.79 6.96 -9.72
C ARG A 32 -3.92 6.97 -10.74
N SER A 33 -4.59 5.83 -10.93
CA SER A 33 -5.72 5.73 -11.86
C SER A 33 -6.90 6.60 -11.39
N PHE A 34 -7.19 6.59 -10.10
CA PHE A 34 -8.22 7.41 -9.47
C PHE A 34 -7.98 8.91 -9.70
N LYS A 35 -6.79 9.41 -9.33
CA LYS A 35 -6.43 10.81 -9.60
C LYS A 35 -6.52 11.16 -11.08
N ARG A 36 -6.09 10.26 -11.96
CA ARG A 36 -6.15 10.47 -13.42
C ARG A 36 -7.59 10.62 -13.93
N ILE A 37 -8.52 9.81 -13.43
CA ILE A 37 -9.94 9.88 -13.80
C ILE A 37 -10.54 11.17 -13.28
N LEU A 38 -10.29 11.55 -12.03
CA LEU A 38 -10.84 12.80 -11.47
C LEU A 38 -10.37 14.04 -12.24
N ARG A 39 -9.09 14.08 -12.67
CA ARG A 39 -8.61 15.14 -13.55
C ARG A 39 -9.29 15.13 -14.92
N ALA A 40 -9.56 13.95 -15.48
CA ALA A 40 -10.26 13.82 -16.77
C ALA A 40 -11.73 14.26 -16.70
N GLU A 41 -12.38 14.08 -15.55
CA GLU A 41 -13.72 14.59 -15.23
C GLU A 41 -13.73 16.11 -14.94
N GLY A 42 -12.56 16.76 -14.95
CA GLY A 42 -12.44 18.22 -14.79
C GLY A 42 -12.50 18.70 -13.35
N LEU A 43 -12.24 17.84 -12.36
CA LEU A 43 -12.15 18.29 -10.98
C LEU A 43 -10.95 19.23 -10.77
N PRO A 44 -11.11 20.28 -9.93
CA PRO A 44 -10.00 21.12 -9.49
C PRO A 44 -8.88 20.29 -8.84
N GLU A 45 -7.63 20.66 -9.08
CA GLU A 45 -6.45 19.89 -8.68
C GLU A 45 -6.36 19.72 -7.14
N ASP A 46 -6.77 20.74 -6.40
CA ASP A 46 -6.90 20.74 -4.94
C ASP A 46 -7.85 19.65 -4.43
N VAL A 47 -9.00 19.49 -5.08
CA VAL A 47 -9.98 18.44 -4.73
C VAL A 47 -9.45 17.05 -5.11
N VAL A 48 -8.77 16.93 -6.25
CA VAL A 48 -8.15 15.66 -6.67
C VAL A 48 -7.07 15.21 -5.70
N ASP A 49 -6.28 16.16 -5.19
CA ASP A 49 -5.23 15.87 -4.24
C ASP A 49 -5.80 15.44 -2.89
N GLU A 50 -6.78 16.18 -2.35
CA GLU A 50 -7.46 15.85 -1.09
C GLU A 50 -8.13 14.46 -1.15
N LEU A 51 -8.95 14.21 -2.19
CA LEU A 51 -9.58 12.90 -2.39
C LEU A 51 -8.53 11.79 -2.58
N GLY A 52 -7.44 12.11 -3.26
CA GLY A 52 -6.32 11.21 -3.44
C GLY A 52 -5.57 10.90 -2.14
N GLU A 53 -5.50 11.81 -1.16
CA GLU A 53 -4.93 11.54 0.16
C GLU A 53 -5.78 10.58 0.98
N HIS A 54 -7.10 10.73 0.89
CA HIS A 54 -8.04 9.79 1.50
C HIS A 54 -8.10 8.43 0.79
N PHE A 55 -7.58 8.35 -0.44
CA PHE A 55 -7.38 7.10 -1.16
C PHE A 55 -6.14 6.35 -0.64
N SER A 56 -6.23 5.82 0.58
CA SER A 56 -5.23 4.91 1.17
C SER A 56 -5.85 3.52 1.35
N PRO A 57 -5.09 2.43 1.11
CA PRO A 57 -5.46 1.16 1.69
C PRO A 57 -5.46 1.38 3.21
N GLN A 58 -6.53 1.01 3.90
CA GLN A 58 -6.48 0.89 5.35
C GLN A 58 -5.47 -0.22 5.65
N LEU A 59 -4.19 0.14 5.78
CA LEU A 59 -3.20 -0.73 6.37
C LEU A 59 -3.74 -1.15 7.73
N PRO A 60 -3.59 -2.43 8.12
CA PRO A 60 -4.04 -2.88 9.43
C PRO A 60 -3.51 -1.90 10.47
N SER A 61 -4.38 -1.47 11.38
CA SER A 61 -4.15 -0.45 12.42
C SER A 61 -2.92 -0.71 13.31
N LEU A 62 -2.29 -1.88 13.18
CA LEU A 62 -1.03 -2.29 13.78
C LEU A 62 0.19 -1.41 13.43
N PHE A 63 0.16 -0.65 12.34
CA PHE A 63 1.26 0.26 11.95
C PHE A 63 1.00 1.74 12.23
N LYS A 64 -0.12 2.06 12.91
CA LYS A 64 -0.42 3.43 13.33
C LYS A 64 0.36 3.72 14.61
N ARG A 65 1.58 4.26 14.47
CA ARG A 65 2.36 4.85 15.57
C ARG A 65 2.28 6.37 15.47
#